data_AF-A0A7S1LIQ7-F1
#
_entry.id   AF-A0A7S1LIQ7-F1
#
_cell.length_a   1.000
_cell.length_b   1.000
_cell.length_c   1.000
_cell.angle_alpha   90.00
_cell.angle_beta   90.00
_cell.angle_gamma   90.00
#
_symmetry.space_group_name_H-M   'P 1'
#
loop_
_entity.id
_entity.type
_entity.pdbx_description
1 polymer ?
#
loop_
_entity_poly.entity_id
_entity_poly.type
_entity_poly.pdbx_seq_one_letter_code
_entity_poly.pdbx_strand_id
1 'polypeptide(L)'
;MSLPPHVTPRKVPYFRLQIAQAFAALTKTERLYAHHLNTACWHGASMCAAQVSAESPAILKLFFTLFSNNSVAQLREATAGKVEQDDFDRFVEYAALFY
;
A
#
# COMPACT_ATOMS: atom_id res chain seq x y z
N MET A 1 19.45 7.71 18.48
CA MET A 1 18.38 7.10 19.31
C MET A 1 17.62 6.12 18.44
N SER A 2 17.41 4.89 18.91
CA SER A 2 16.49 3.96 18.23
C SER A 2 15.07 4.49 18.33
N LEU A 3 14.30 4.39 17.24
CA LEU A 3 12.88 4.75 17.25
C LEU A 3 12.11 3.85 18.23
N PRO A 4 11.01 4.35 18.83
CA PRO A 4 10.13 3.50 19.63
C PRO A 4 9.59 2.32 18.81
N PRO A 5 9.32 1.15 19.44
CA PRO A 5 8.95 -0.08 18.71
C PRO A 5 7.60 0.00 17.98
N HIS A 6 6.75 0.97 18.31
CA HIS A 6 5.45 1.20 17.67
C HIS A 6 5.51 2.24 16.54
N VAL A 7 6.69 2.80 16.25
CA VAL A 7 6.88 3.78 15.18
C VAL A 7 7.47 3.08 13.96
N THR A 8 6.93 3.42 12.79
CA THR A 8 7.39 2.90 11.50
C THR A 8 8.89 3.13 11.32
N PRO A 9 9.68 2.08 11.02
CA PRO A 9 11.10 2.23 10.74
C PRO A 9 11.32 3.03 9.45
N ARG A 10 12.38 3.83 9.41
CA ARG A 10 12.73 4.67 8.25
C ARG A 10 13.44 3.85 7.18
N LYS A 11 13.22 4.19 5.91
CA LYS A 11 13.96 3.65 4.76
C LYS A 11 13.96 2.12 4.71
N VAL A 12 12.82 1.49 4.97
CA VAL A 12 12.64 0.05 4.82
C VAL A 12 12.90 -0.34 3.36
N PRO A 13 13.72 -1.38 3.09
CA PRO A 13 13.94 -1.83 1.72
C PRO A 13 12.67 -2.45 1.14
N TYR A 14 12.31 -2.03 -0.07
CA TYR A 14 11.20 -2.62 -0.83
C TYR A 14 11.75 -3.57 -1.89
N PHE A 15 11.16 -4.75 -1.99
CA PHE A 15 11.53 -5.75 -3.00
C PHE A 15 10.34 -6.02 -3.91
N ARG A 16 10.54 -5.86 -5.22
CA ARG A 16 9.53 -6.18 -6.21
C ARG A 16 9.47 -7.68 -6.42
N LEU A 17 8.29 -8.27 -6.23
CA LEU A 17 8.05 -9.68 -6.54
C LEU A 17 8.28 -9.94 -8.04
N GLN A 18 9.21 -10.85 -8.34
CA GLN A 18 9.60 -11.19 -9.71
C GLN A 18 8.67 -12.27 -10.28
N ILE A 19 7.46 -11.86 -10.68
CA ILE A 19 6.43 -12.79 -11.16
C ILE A 19 6.28 -12.83 -12.69
N ALA A 20 6.92 -11.90 -13.41
CA ALA A 20 6.70 -11.71 -14.84
C ALA A 20 6.99 -12.97 -15.68
N GLN A 21 8.10 -13.66 -15.41
CA GLN A 21 8.48 -14.88 -16.13
C GLN A 21 7.48 -16.03 -15.86
N ALA A 22 7.09 -16.21 -14.60
CA ALA A 22 6.11 -17.23 -14.23
C ALA A 22 4.73 -16.96 -14.87
N PHE A 23 4.29 -15.71 -14.86
CA PHE A 23 3.03 -15.32 -15.50
C PHE A 23 3.07 -15.46 -17.03
N ALA A 24 4.22 -15.19 -17.66
CA ALA A 24 4.40 -15.35 -19.10
C ALA A 24 4.30 -16.82 -19.54
N ALA A 25 4.73 -17.77 -18.70
CA ALA A 25 4.65 -19.20 -18.97
C ALA A 25 3.22 -19.77 -18.93
N LEU A 26 2.26 -19.04 -18.34
CA LEU A 26 0.86 -19.48 -18.26
C LEU A 26 0.17 -19.46 -19.63
N THR A 27 -0.65 -20.48 -19.87
CA THR A 27 -1.62 -20.51 -20.96
C THR A 27 -2.69 -19.42 -20.80
N LYS A 28 -3.46 -19.15 -21.86
CA LYS A 28 -4.56 -18.18 -21.81
C LYS A 28 -5.59 -18.51 -20.71
N THR A 29 -5.94 -19.78 -20.56
CA THR A 29 -6.93 -20.23 -19.56
C THR A 29 -6.40 -20.06 -18.14
N GLU A 30 -5.14 -20.42 -17.89
CA GLU A 30 -4.52 -20.25 -16.57
C GLU A 30 -4.38 -18.78 -16.18
N ARG A 31 -4.10 -17.88 -17.14
CA ARG A 31 -4.08 -16.44 -16.87
C ARG A 31 -5.46 -15.92 -16.47
N LEU A 32 -6.53 -16.37 -17.13
CA LEU A 32 -7.90 -16.00 -16.76
C LEU A 32 -8.25 -16.53 -15.37
N TYR A 33 -7.90 -17.79 -15.08
CA TYR A 33 -8.07 -18.36 -13.75
C TYR A 33 -7.34 -17.53 -12.68
N ALA A 34 -6.05 -17.24 -12.89
CA ALA A 34 -5.25 -16.44 -11.98
C ALA A 34 -5.82 -15.02 -11.81
N HIS A 35 -6.33 -14.40 -12.87
CA HIS A 35 -6.97 -13.09 -12.81
C HIS A 35 -8.22 -13.08 -11.91
N HIS A 36 -9.13 -14.03 -12.11
CA HIS A 36 -10.36 -14.10 -11.31
C HIS A 36 -10.08 -14.49 -9.86
N LEU A 37 -9.16 -15.43 -9.64
CA LEU A 37 -8.72 -15.81 -8.30
C LEU A 37 -8.11 -14.62 -7.56
N ASN A 38 -7.16 -13.91 -8.18
CA ASN A 38 -6.53 -12.75 -7.58
C ASN A 38 -7.53 -11.63 -7.29
N THR A 39 -8.48 -11.37 -8.21
CA THR A 39 -9.54 -10.39 -7.98
C THR A 39 -10.38 -10.75 -6.75
N ALA A 40 -10.77 -12.02 -6.60
CA ALA A 40 -11.50 -12.49 -5.43
C ALA A 40 -10.68 -12.32 -4.13
N CYS A 41 -9.37 -12.61 -4.15
CA CYS A 41 -8.48 -12.39 -3.00
C CYS A 41 -8.42 -10.91 -2.59
N TRP A 42 -8.29 -9.98 -3.55
CA TRP A 42 -8.25 -8.54 -3.24
C TRP A 42 -9.56 -8.01 -2.67
N HIS A 43 -10.71 -8.53 -3.08
CA HIS A 43 -11.98 -8.18 -2.45
C HIS A 43 -12.01 -8.59 -0.96
N GLY A 44 -11.43 -9.75 -0.63
CA GLY A 44 -11.29 -10.23 0.75
C GLY A 44 -10.34 -9.39 1.62
N ALA A 45 -9.41 -8.63 1.04
CA ALA A 45 -8.42 -7.86 1.80
C ALA A 45 -9.04 -6.83 2.76
N SER A 46 -10.18 -6.23 2.37
CA SER A 46 -10.93 -5.30 3.23
C SER A 46 -11.44 -5.95 4.53
N MET A 47 -11.73 -7.26 4.51
CA MET A 47 -12.14 -7.99 5.70
C MET A 47 -10.99 -8.16 6.67
N CYS A 48 -9.77 -8.39 6.17
CA CYS A 48 -8.58 -8.47 7.01
C CYS A 48 -8.36 -7.17 7.79
N ALA A 49 -8.56 -6.01 7.17
CA ALA A 49 -8.50 -4.73 7.88
C ALA A 49 -9.51 -4.67 9.05
N ALA A 50 -10.75 -5.13 8.83
CA ALA A 50 -11.76 -5.18 9.89
C ALA A 50 -11.44 -6.19 11.00
N GLN A 51 -10.60 -7.19 10.73
CA GLN A 51 -10.13 -8.17 11.71
C GLN A 51 -8.93 -7.70 12.53
N VAL A 52 -8.17 -6.70 12.05
CA VAL A 52 -6.97 -6.17 12.73
C VAL A 52 -7.37 -5.21 13.85
N SER A 53 -8.16 -4.18 13.54
CA SER A 53 -8.63 -3.20 14.52
C SER A 53 -9.86 -2.44 14.02
N ALA A 54 -10.57 -1.77 14.93
CA ALA A 54 -11.81 -1.06 14.61
C ALA A 54 -11.58 0.13 13.65
N GLU A 55 -10.42 0.77 13.73
CA GLU A 55 -10.02 1.92 12.93
C GLU A 55 -9.40 1.54 11.58
N SER A 56 -8.86 0.33 11.45
CA SER A 56 -8.14 -0.13 10.25
C SER A 56 -8.95 0.01 8.95
N PRO A 57 -10.26 -0.34 8.87
CA PRO A 57 -11.05 -0.11 7.66
C PRO A 57 -11.13 1.35 7.23
N ALA A 58 -11.23 2.28 8.19
CA ALA A 58 -11.31 3.71 7.91
C ALA A 58 -9.97 4.26 7.40
N ILE A 59 -8.86 3.83 8.00
CA ILE A 59 -7.50 4.19 7.55
C ILE A 59 -7.24 3.65 6.15
N LEU A 60 -7.58 2.38 5.88
CA LEU A 60 -7.42 1.78 4.56
C LEU A 60 -8.22 2.54 3.49
N LYS A 61 -9.48 2.89 3.80
CA LYS A 61 -10.33 3.68 2.91
C LYS A 61 -9.76 5.07 2.65
N LEU A 62 -9.21 5.73 3.67
CA LEU A 62 -8.53 7.03 3.52
C LEU A 62 -7.37 6.92 2.53
N PHE A 63 -6.49 5.92 2.70
CA PHE A 63 -5.34 5.74 1.81
C PHE A 63 -5.75 5.42 0.38
N PHE A 64 -6.69 4.48 0.17
CA PHE A 64 -7.21 4.23 -1.18
C PHE A 64 -7.81 5.49 -1.80
N THR A 65 -8.58 6.27 -1.04
CA THR A 65 -9.17 7.53 -1.54
C THR A 65 -8.07 8.53 -1.91
N LEU A 66 -7.06 8.69 -1.06
CA LEU A 66 -6.00 9.67 -1.24
C LEU A 66 -5.10 9.34 -2.43
N PHE A 67 -4.57 8.11 -2.47
CA PHE A 67 -3.55 7.69 -3.44
C PHE A 67 -4.13 7.18 -4.77
N SER A 68 -5.42 6.83 -4.84
CA SER A 68 -6.05 6.54 -6.14
C SER A 68 -6.35 7.80 -6.95
N ASN A 69 -6.54 8.93 -6.27
CA ASN A 69 -6.84 10.21 -6.92
C ASN A 69 -5.59 11.08 -7.15
N ASN A 70 -4.49 10.79 -6.46
CA ASN A 70 -3.28 11.61 -6.48
C ASN A 70 -2.03 10.74 -6.42
N SER A 71 -1.03 11.07 -7.23
CA SER A 71 0.32 10.53 -7.06
C SER A 71 1.00 11.10 -5.81
N VAL A 72 1.97 10.36 -5.26
CA VAL A 72 2.79 10.83 -4.13
C VAL A 72 3.48 12.16 -4.43
N ALA A 73 3.91 12.39 -5.68
CA ALA A 73 4.52 13.65 -6.10
C ALA A 73 3.53 14.82 -6.03
N GLN A 74 2.30 14.64 -6.51
CA GLN A 74 1.24 15.67 -6.44
C GLN A 74 0.87 16.01 -4.99
N LEU A 75 0.78 15.01 -4.12
CA LEU A 75 0.52 15.22 -2.70
C LEU A 75 1.66 15.99 -2.01
N ARG A 76 2.91 15.68 -2.37
CA ARG A 76 4.09 16.40 -1.88
C ARG A 76 4.08 17.87 -2.27
N GLU A 77 3.71 18.16 -3.51
CA GLU A 77 3.57 19.54 -4.00
C GLU A 77 2.41 20.27 -3.29
N ALA A 78 1.25 19.64 -3.16
CA ALA A 78 0.07 20.24 -2.51
C ALA A 78 0.27 20.57 -1.02
N THR A 79 1.21 19.87 -0.38
CA THR A 79 1.58 20.04 1.05
C THR A 79 2.85 20.86 1.26
N ALA A 80 3.49 21.34 0.18
CA ALA A 80 4.69 22.14 0.27
C ALA A 80 4.46 23.42 1.09
N GLY A 81 5.35 23.69 2.04
CA GLY A 81 5.26 24.84 2.95
C GLY A 81 4.19 24.72 4.05
N LYS A 82 3.40 23.62 4.07
CA LYS A 82 2.40 23.34 5.12
C LYS A 82 2.83 22.22 6.06
N VAL A 83 3.64 21.29 5.57
CA VAL A 83 4.16 20.14 6.31
C VAL A 83 5.66 20.04 6.06
N GLU A 84 6.41 19.64 7.08
CA GLU A 84 7.84 19.34 6.92
C GLU A 84 8.02 18.17 5.95
N GLN A 85 9.03 18.24 5.07
CA GLN A 85 9.26 17.18 4.08
C GLN A 85 9.52 15.81 4.73
N ASP A 86 10.21 15.80 5.88
CA ASP A 86 10.49 14.57 6.63
C ASP A 86 9.20 13.95 7.21
N ASP A 87 8.24 14.77 7.62
CA ASP A 87 6.94 14.29 8.11
C ASP A 87 6.07 13.74 6.97
N PHE A 88 6.13 14.37 5.79
CA PHE A 88 5.49 13.81 4.60
C PHE A 88 6.10 12.44 4.23
N ASP A 89 7.43 12.31 4.29
CA ASP A 89 8.10 11.04 4.03
C ASP A 89 7.69 9.96 5.03
N ARG A 90 7.62 10.29 6.33
CA ARG A 90 7.10 9.38 7.37
C ARG A 90 5.67 8.93 7.10
N PHE A 91 4.81 9.85 6.66
CA PHE A 91 3.42 9.53 6.32
C PHE A 91 3.34 8.54 5.15
N VAL A 92 4.15 8.74 4.11
CA VAL A 92 4.20 7.81 2.96
C VAL A 92 4.77 6.45 3.37
N GLU A 93 5.82 6.40 4.19
CA GLU A 93 6.38 5.15 4.73
C GLU A 93 5.35 4.39 5.58
N TYR A 94 4.59 5.11 6.41
CA TYR A 94 3.49 4.53 7.20
C TYR A 94 2.40 3.94 6.29
N ALA A 95 1.93 4.71 5.29
CA ALA A 95 0.91 4.23 4.36
C ALA A 95 1.39 3.00 3.57
N ALA A 96 2.65 2.99 3.12
CA ALA A 96 3.23 1.88 2.39
C ALA A 96 3.36 0.58 3.22
N LEU A 97 3.56 0.69 4.54
CA LEU A 97 3.63 -0.46 5.44
C LEU A 97 2.27 -0.87 6.02
N PHE A 98 1.27 0.00 5.90
CA PHE A 98 -0.11 -0.30 6.27
C PHE A 98 -0.81 -1.17 5.20
N TYR A 99 -0.46 -0.98 3.91
CA TYR A 99 -0.91 -1.84 2.81
C TYR A 99 -0.32 -3.25 2.89
#